data_AF-A0A2N2Y7F2-F1
#
_entry.id   AF-A0A2N2Y7F2-F1
#
_cell.length_a   1.000
_cell.length_b   1.000
_cell.length_c   1.000
_cell.angle_alpha   90.00
_cell.angle_beta   90.00
_cell.angle_gamma   90.00
#
_symmetry.space_group_name_H-M   'P 1'
#
loop_
_entity.id
_entity.type
_entity.pdbx_description
1 polymer ?
#
loop_
_entity_poly.entity_id
_entity_poly.type
_entity_poly.pdbx_seq_one_letter_code
_entity_poly.pdbx_strand_id
1 'polypeptide(L)' 'MGLLNEITQLITNDLKINMLGVSIESKGGQFDGRIRVHVFNSLQLYELLHKLERIRGVTRARRLVEG' A
#
# COMPACT_ATOMS: atom_id res chain seq x y z
N MET A 1 -6.42 -2.87 15.94
CA MET A 1 -5.86 -3.27 14.64
C MET A 1 -5.05 -2.09 14.11
N GLY A 2 -3.75 -2.24 13.86
CA GLY A 2 -2.86 -1.13 13.46
C GLY A 2 -2.89 -0.79 11.96
N LEU A 3 -2.20 0.28 11.55
CA LEU A 3 -2.20 0.81 10.19
C LEU A 3 -1.79 -0.23 9.13
N LEU A 4 -0.75 -1.02 9.41
CA LEU A 4 -0.31 -2.10 8.52
C LEU A 4 -1.41 -3.15 8.29
N ASN A 5 -2.19 -3.47 9.30
CA ASN A 5 -3.28 -4.44 9.16
C ASN A 5 -4.39 -3.88 8.27
N GLU A 6 -4.77 -2.62 8.45
CA GLU A 6 -5.78 -1.95 7.61
C GLU A 6 -5.35 -1.91 6.13
N ILE A 7 -4.07 -1.59 5.87
CA ILE A 7 -3.50 -1.62 4.53
C ILE A 7 -3.51 -3.04 3.93
N THR A 8 -3.05 -4.04 4.69
CA THR A 8 -3.03 -5.44 4.24
C THR A 8 -4.43 -5.95 3.88
N GLN A 9 -5.42 -5.62 4.72
CA GLN A 9 -6.83 -5.98 4.50
C GLN A 9 -7.41 -5.29 3.27
N LEU A 10 -7.13 -3.99 3.07
CA LEU A 10 -7.55 -3.27 1.87
C LEU A 10 -7.01 -3.94 0.60
N ILE A 11 -5.73 -4.28 0.57
CA ILE A 11 -5.09 -4.85 -0.62
C ILE A 11 -5.64 -6.25 -0.92
N THR A 12 -5.75 -7.09 0.12
CA THR A 12 -6.07 -8.52 -0.04
C THR A 12 -7.58 -8.76 -0.16
N ASN A 13 -8.39 -8.14 0.68
CA ASN A 13 -9.81 -8.50 0.80
C ASN A 13 -10.72 -7.61 -0.05
N ASP A 14 -10.45 -6.30 -0.09
CA ASP A 14 -11.25 -5.36 -0.89
C ASP A 14 -10.82 -5.42 -2.36
N LEU A 15 -9.53 -5.19 -2.63
CA LEU A 15 -9.04 -5.10 -4.01
C LEU A 15 -8.66 -6.45 -4.64
N LYS A 16 -8.53 -7.52 -3.83
CA LYS A 16 -8.10 -8.86 -4.28
C LYS A 16 -6.79 -8.84 -5.09
N ILE A 17 -5.89 -7.93 -4.72
CA ILE A 17 -4.57 -7.78 -5.33
C ILE A 17 -3.59 -8.71 -4.62
N ASN A 18 -2.74 -9.39 -5.38
CA ASN A 18 -1.74 -10.28 -4.81
C ASN A 18 -0.56 -9.48 -4.24
N MET A 19 -0.30 -9.62 -2.94
CA MET A 19 0.86 -9.01 -2.28
C MET A 19 2.08 -9.93 -2.40
N LEU A 20 3.19 -9.38 -2.88
CA LEU A 20 4.46 -10.10 -3.03
C LEU A 20 5.38 -9.91 -1.81
N GLY A 21 5.20 -8.81 -1.07
CA GLY A 21 5.95 -8.55 0.14
C GLY A 21 5.72 -7.13 0.66
N VAL A 22 6.07 -6.92 1.92
CA VAL A 22 6.00 -5.63 2.59
C VAL A 22 7.28 -5.40 3.38
N SER A 23 7.79 -4.18 3.35
CA SER A 23 8.84 -3.70 4.24
C SER A 23 8.44 -2.34 4.81
N ILE A 24 8.83 -2.09 6.06
CA ILE A 24 8.58 -0.82 6.74
C ILE A 24 9.89 -0.38 7.38
N GLU A 25 10.23 0.87 7.15
CA GLU A 25 11.33 1.56 7.81
C GLU A 25 10.77 2.72 8.61
N SER A 26 11.39 3.01 9.76
CA SER A 26 11.05 4.17 10.58
C SER A 26 12.25 5.07 10.70
N LYS A 27 12.07 6.35 10.37
CA LYS A 27 13.12 7.37 10.49
C LYS A 27 12.52 8.63 11.08
N GLY A 28 13.03 9.03 12.25
CA GLY A 28 12.64 10.29 12.90
C GLY A 28 11.14 10.41 13.22
N GLY A 29 10.48 9.29 13.58
CA GLY A 29 9.04 9.28 13.90
C GLY A 29 8.11 9.21 12.68
N GLN A 30 8.66 9.18 11.47
CA GLN A 30 7.92 8.93 10.24
C GLN A 30 8.13 7.47 9.79
N PHE A 31 7.07 6.84 9.30
CA PHE A 31 7.10 5.47 8.79
C PHE A 31 6.99 5.49 7.27
N ASP A 32 7.93 4.84 6.60
CA ASP A 32 7.90 4.60 5.16
C ASP A 32 7.65 3.11 4.91
N GLY A 33 6.50 2.81 4.33
CA GLY A 33 6.13 1.45 3.92
C GLY A 33 6.36 1.24 2.43
N ARG A 34 7.03 0.14 2.06
CA ARG A 34 7.07 -0.35 0.68
C ARG A 34 6.28 -1.64 0.58
N ILE A 35 5.37 -1.69 -0.37
CA ILE A 35 4.54 -2.86 -0.62
C ILE A 35 4.72 -3.23 -2.09
N ARG A 36 5.19 -4.45 -2.32
CA ARG A 36 5.26 -5.02 -3.67
C ARG A 36 3.98 -5.80 -3.93
N VAL A 37 3.34 -5.51 -5.04
CA VAL A 37 2.08 -6.13 -5.47
C VAL A 37 2.17 -6.56 -6.92
N HIS A 38 1.43 -7.60 -7.27
CA HIS A 38 1.20 -7.98 -8.65
C HIS A 38 -0.19 -7.51 -9.08
N VAL A 39 -0.24 -6.58 -10.04
CA VAL A 39 -1.47 -6.01 -10.59
C VAL A 39 -1.65 -6.46 -12.04
N PHE A 40 -2.90 -6.69 -12.45
CA PHE A 40 -3.20 -7.11 -13.82
C PHE A 40 -3.19 -5.94 -14.81
N ASN A 41 -3.54 -4.75 -14.34
CA ASN A 41 -3.59 -3.54 -15.16
C ASN A 41 -3.33 -2.28 -14.32
N SER A 42 -3.09 -1.16 -15.00
CA SER A 42 -2.83 0.12 -14.33
C SER A 42 -4.04 0.64 -13.54
N LEU A 43 -5.27 0.30 -13.93
CA LEU A 43 -6.48 0.76 -13.24
C LEU A 43 -6.52 0.23 -11.79
N GLN A 44 -6.23 -1.05 -11.58
CA GLN A 44 -6.13 -1.64 -10.23
C GLN A 44 -5.09 -0.92 -9.36
N LEU A 45 -3.97 -0.52 -9.95
CA LEU A 45 -2.94 0.24 -9.23
C LEU A 45 -3.47 1.63 -8.83
N TYR A 46 -4.17 2.34 -9.72
CA TYR A 46 -4.75 3.64 -9.39
C TYR A 46 -5.81 3.55 -8.31
N GLU A 47 -6.69 2.54 -8.37
CA GLU A 47 -7.67 2.28 -7.30
C GLU A 47 -7.00 1.98 -5.97
N LEU A 48 -5.94 1.18 -5.96
CA LEU A 48 -5.14 0.90 -4.77
C LEU A 48 -4.58 2.19 -4.17
N LEU A 49 -3.90 3.01 -4.97
CA LEU A 49 -3.33 4.27 -4.50
C LEU A 49 -4.41 5.20 -3.94
N HIS A 50 -5.53 5.35 -4.64
CA HIS A 50 -6.65 6.18 -4.19
C HIS A 50 -7.21 5.70 -2.84
N LYS A 51 -7.39 4.39 -2.66
CA LYS A 51 -7.91 3.85 -1.40
C LYS A 51 -6.89 3.93 -0.25
N LEU A 52 -5.60 3.75 -0.53
CA LEU A 52 -4.55 3.91 0.49
C LEU A 52 -4.52 5.32 1.06
N GLU A 53 -4.65 6.35 0.23
CA GLU A 53 -4.67 7.76 0.68
C GLU A 53 -5.90 8.14 1.52
N ARG A 54 -6.93 7.28 1.54
CA ARG A 54 -8.13 7.48 2.37
C ARG A 54 -8.02 6.83 3.74
N ILE A 55 -7.01 5.99 3.97
CA ILE A 55 -6.76 5.39 5.28
C ILE A 55 -6.22 6.48 6.22
N ARG A 56 -6.86 6.63 7.38
CA ARG A 56 -6.42 7.61 8.39
C ARG A 56 -4.99 7.28 8.83
N GLY A 57 -4.09 8.26 8.72
CA GLY A 57 -2.67 8.12 9.04
C GLY A 57 -1.77 7.81 7.85
N VAL A 58 -2.33 7.58 6.65
CA VAL A 58 -1.55 7.58 5.41
C VAL A 58 -1.49 9.00 4.84
N THR A 59 -0.29 9.57 4.77
CA THR A 59 -0.10 10.94 4.26
C THR A 59 0.04 10.97 2.73
N ARG A 60 0.58 9.91 2.12
CA ARG A 60 0.82 9.82 0.68
C ARG A 60 0.99 8.36 0.26
N ALA A 61 0.45 7.99 -0.90
CA ALA A 61 0.74 6.73 -1.57
C ALA A 61 1.23 7.01 -3.00
N ARG A 62 2.31 6.35 -3.43
CA ARG A 62 2.83 6.51 -4.80
C ARG A 62 3.36 5.21 -5.36
N ARG A 63 3.25 5.05 -6.69
CA ARG A 63 3.96 3.98 -7.40
C ARG A 63 5.46 4.21 -7.29
N LEU A 64 6.19 3.17 -6.92
CA LEU A 64 7.65 3.11 -7.05
C LEU A 64 7.98 2.21 -8.24
N VAL A 65 8.87 2.68 -9.12
CA VAL A 65 9.45 1.87 -10.19
C VAL A 65 10.85 1.52 -9.71
N GLU A 66 11.09 0.24 -9.43
CA GLU A 66 12.46 -0.25 -9.23
C GLU A 66 13.04 -0.48 -10.62
N GLY A 67 14.10 0.26 -10.93
CA GLY A 67 14.83 0.20 -12.20
C GLY A 67 15.88 -0.91 -12.21
#